data_AF-A0A7W6Q9F5-F1
#
_entry.id   AF-A0A7W6Q9F5-F1
#
_cell.length_a   1.000
_cell.length_b   1.000
_cell.length_c   1.000
_cell.angle_alpha   90.00
_cell.angle_beta   90.00
_cell.angle_gamma   90.00
#
_symmetry.space_group_name_H-M   'P 1'
#
loop_
_entity.id
_entity.type
_entity.pdbx_description
1 polymer ?
#
loop_
_entity_poly.entity_id
_entity_poly.type
_entity_poly.pdbx_seq_one_letter_code
_entity_poly.pdbx_strand_id
1 'polypeptide(L)'
;MLRNPFNFAKSFGIYAVLTGAILGLAFPFDANSETADRRSDANSPVLSVAEVKAVRDAIERQFFIHSRLKDIGGVRLTIHIKLTRDGQIVGNPDVQVTGGSERAQKSLTDDGLRAVRRAAPFTMLPKDKYDVWKEVVFNFDTSALIQ
;
A
#
# COMPACT_ATOMS: atom_id res chain seq x y z
N MET A 1 22.65 -22.44 42.17
CA MET A 1 23.40 -21.18 42.45
C MET A 1 24.38 -20.99 41.29
N LEU A 2 24.13 -20.00 40.42
CA LEU A 2 24.70 -18.63 40.46
C LEU A 2 26.20 -18.67 40.04
N ARG A 3 26.73 -17.96 39.05
CA ARG A 3 26.31 -16.81 38.25
C ARG A 3 27.25 -16.66 37.03
N ASN A 4 26.74 -15.94 36.04
CA ASN A 4 27.32 -15.51 34.78
C ASN A 4 28.60 -14.64 34.93
N PRO A 5 29.46 -14.53 33.90
CA PRO A 5 30.73 -13.81 33.93
C PRO A 5 30.57 -12.35 33.46
N PHE A 6 31.17 -11.41 34.21
CA PHE A 6 31.37 -10.03 33.75
C PHE A 6 32.85 -9.68 33.83
N ASN A 7 33.51 -9.70 32.67
CA ASN A 7 34.83 -9.11 32.48
C ASN A 7 34.67 -7.59 32.39
N PHE A 8 35.21 -6.88 33.37
CA PHE A 8 35.31 -5.42 33.42
C PHE A 8 36.74 -5.07 33.83
N ALA A 9 37.56 -4.62 32.88
CA ALA A 9 38.77 -3.83 33.14
C ALA A 9 39.44 -3.40 31.83
N LYS A 10 39.43 -2.10 31.51
CA LYS A 10 40.65 -1.26 31.58
C LYS A 10 40.35 0.21 31.25
N SER A 11 40.80 1.03 32.19
CA SER A 11 40.96 2.48 32.25
C SER A 11 41.78 3.10 31.10
N PHE A 12 41.56 4.38 30.76
CA PHE A 12 42.39 5.55 31.15
C PHE A 12 42.12 6.76 30.25
N GLY A 13 41.89 7.94 30.84
CA GLY A 13 41.91 9.20 30.11
C GLY A 13 41.22 10.36 30.83
N ILE A 14 41.77 10.79 31.96
CA ILE A 14 41.36 12.01 32.67
C ILE A 14 41.99 13.20 31.94
N TYR A 15 41.17 14.08 31.36
CA TYR A 15 41.53 15.47 31.11
C TYR A 15 40.59 16.36 31.92
N ALA A 16 41.11 16.83 33.06
CA ALA A 16 40.53 17.93 33.81
C ALA A 16 41.25 19.20 33.38
N VAL A 17 40.52 20.16 32.78
CA VAL A 17 40.87 21.58 32.87
C VAL A 17 39.57 22.37 33.02
N LEU A 18 39.50 23.07 34.14
CA LEU A 18 38.48 24.01 34.59
C LEU A 18 38.48 25.30 33.76
N THR A 19 37.30 25.71 33.31
CA THR A 19 36.92 27.13 33.18
C THR A 19 35.40 27.24 33.31
N GLY A 20 34.95 28.01 34.30
CA GLY A 20 33.58 28.02 34.77
C GLY A 20 32.66 29.04 34.10
N ALA A 21 31.37 28.89 34.37
CA ALA A 21 30.39 29.97 34.57
C ALA A 21 29.07 29.35 35.04
N ILE A 22 28.56 29.85 36.17
CA ILE A 22 27.27 29.49 36.78
C ILE A 22 26.17 30.24 36.01
N LEU A 23 25.12 29.55 35.53
CA LEU A 23 23.75 30.10 35.55
C LEU A 23 22.66 29.04 35.25
N GLY A 24 21.81 28.76 36.25
CA GLY A 24 20.42 28.28 36.14
C GLY A 24 20.05 27.19 35.11
N LEU A 25 20.06 25.92 35.52
CA LEU A 25 19.27 24.87 34.84
C LEU A 25 17.81 24.93 35.31
N ALA A 26 17.00 25.68 34.57
CA ALA A 26 15.55 25.53 34.54
C ALA A 26 15.03 25.81 33.13
N PHE A 27 15.35 24.93 32.17
CA PHE A 27 14.63 24.82 30.90
C PHE A 27 14.66 23.36 30.43
N PRO A 28 13.52 22.65 30.36
CA PRO A 28 13.40 21.49 29.50
C PRO A 28 13.31 22.02 28.07
N PHE A 29 14.40 21.95 27.30
CA PHE A 29 14.31 22.24 25.88
C PHE A 29 13.75 20.99 25.19
N ASP A 30 12.44 21.06 24.95
CA ASP A 30 11.65 20.17 24.13
C ASP A 30 12.43 19.79 22.87
N ALA A 31 12.70 18.49 22.71
CA ALA A 31 13.26 17.98 21.47
C ALA A 31 12.19 18.10 20.40
N ASN A 32 12.26 19.19 19.66
CA ASN A 32 11.45 19.49 18.48
C ASN A 32 11.38 18.24 17.57
N SER A 33 10.18 17.70 17.47
CA SER A 33 9.78 16.70 16.50
C SER A 33 9.78 17.34 15.10
N GLU A 34 10.86 17.17 14.35
CA GLU A 34 10.89 17.58 12.95
C GLU A 34 10.66 16.36 12.04
N THR A 35 9.37 16.12 11.81
CA THR A 35 8.76 15.86 10.50
C THR A 35 9.70 15.43 9.37
N ALA A 36 10.00 14.13 9.30
CA ALA A 36 10.19 13.46 8.03
C ALA A 36 8.80 13.17 7.44
N ASP A 37 8.33 14.14 6.66
CA ASP A 37 7.37 14.05 5.55
C ASP A 37 6.94 12.63 5.17
N ARG A 38 5.97 12.08 5.92
CA ARG A 38 5.03 11.11 5.36
C ARG A 38 3.83 11.91 4.86
N ARG A 39 3.95 12.54 3.69
CA ARG A 39 2.80 12.67 2.79
C ARG A 39 2.43 11.27 2.30
N SER A 40 1.92 10.45 3.21
CA SER A 40 1.11 9.30 2.85
C SER A 40 -0.24 9.86 2.46
N ASP A 41 -0.48 10.04 1.17
CA ASP A 41 -1.78 10.11 0.49
C ASP A 41 -3.04 10.25 1.38
N ALA A 42 -3.14 11.32 2.18
CA ALA A 42 -4.23 11.50 3.14
C ALA A 42 -5.40 12.29 2.53
N ASN A 43 -5.43 12.42 1.21
CA ASN A 43 -6.56 12.99 0.48
C ASN A 43 -6.96 12.16 -0.73
N SER A 44 -6.71 10.85 -0.69
CA SER A 44 -7.47 9.89 -1.49
C SER A 44 -8.80 9.69 -0.77
N PRO A 45 -9.90 10.29 -1.23
CA PRO A 45 -11.18 10.05 -0.64
C PRO A 45 -11.47 8.54 -0.68
N VAL A 46 -11.59 7.95 0.51
CA VAL A 46 -11.60 6.50 0.69
C VAL A 46 -13.00 6.00 0.34
N LEU A 47 -13.10 5.18 -0.71
CA LEU A 47 -14.29 4.39 -0.98
C LEU A 47 -14.69 3.60 0.27
N SER A 48 -15.98 3.58 0.60
CA SER A 48 -16.46 2.73 1.70
C SER A 48 -16.18 1.26 1.39
N VAL A 49 -16.05 0.45 2.44
CA VAL A 49 -15.78 -1.00 2.33
C VAL A 49 -16.76 -1.70 1.38
N ALA A 50 -18.04 -1.29 1.40
CA ALA A 50 -19.07 -1.85 0.54
C ALA A 50 -18.89 -1.45 -0.94
N GLU A 51 -18.52 -0.20 -1.23
CA GLU A 51 -18.27 0.28 -2.59
C GLU A 51 -17.01 -0.40 -3.18
N VAL A 52 -15.93 -0.51 -2.40
CA VAL A 52 -14.72 -1.26 -2.80
C VAL A 52 -15.08 -2.70 -3.14
N LYS A 53 -15.88 -3.35 -2.28
CA LYS A 53 -16.33 -4.71 -2.51
C LYS A 53 -17.16 -4.82 -3.80
N ALA A 54 -18.09 -3.91 -4.05
CA ALA A 54 -18.93 -3.95 -5.23
C ALA A 54 -18.12 -3.84 -6.54
N VAL A 55 -17.10 -2.98 -6.57
CA VAL A 55 -16.19 -2.87 -7.73
C VAL A 55 -15.32 -4.10 -7.89
N ARG A 56 -14.74 -4.61 -6.78
CA ARG A 56 -13.99 -5.87 -6.76
C ARG A 56 -14.84 -7.00 -7.34
N ASP A 57 -16.04 -7.21 -6.81
CA ASP A 57 -16.96 -8.25 -7.25
C ASP A 57 -17.29 -8.10 -8.75
N ALA A 58 -17.43 -6.86 -9.25
CA ALA A 58 -17.70 -6.59 -10.66
C ALA A 58 -16.53 -7.02 -11.57
N ILE A 59 -15.29 -6.74 -11.16
CA ILE A 59 -14.09 -7.13 -11.90
C ILE A 59 -13.88 -8.64 -11.82
N GLU A 60 -14.01 -9.23 -10.63
CA GLU A 60 -13.87 -10.68 -10.39
C GLU A 60 -14.83 -11.49 -11.24
N ARG A 61 -16.10 -11.07 -11.38
CA ARG A 61 -17.07 -11.73 -12.27
C ARG A 61 -16.63 -11.78 -13.74
N GLN A 62 -15.77 -10.86 -14.18
CA GLN A 62 -15.26 -10.81 -15.55
C GLN A 62 -13.89 -11.48 -15.69
N PHE A 63 -13.29 -11.89 -14.57
CA PHE A 63 -11.96 -12.44 -14.50
C PHE A 63 -11.99 -13.94 -14.84
N PHE A 64 -11.74 -14.25 -16.11
CA PHE A 64 -11.62 -15.64 -16.57
C PHE A 64 -10.15 -16.06 -16.56
N ILE A 65 -9.66 -16.53 -15.42
CA ILE A 65 -8.35 -17.18 -15.34
C ILE A 65 -8.49 -18.53 -16.03
N HIS A 66 -7.89 -18.67 -17.21
CA HIS A 66 -7.68 -20.00 -17.75
C HIS A 66 -6.74 -20.71 -16.77
N SER A 67 -7.23 -21.76 -16.09
CA SER A 67 -6.62 -22.51 -14.98
C SER A 67 -5.27 -23.21 -15.28
N ARG A 68 -4.49 -22.68 -16.22
CA ARG A 68 -3.18 -23.20 -16.67
C ARG A 68 -1.98 -22.53 -15.99
N LEU A 69 -2.18 -21.57 -15.10
CA LEU A 69 -1.07 -21.00 -14.32
C LEU A 69 -0.92 -21.83 -13.04
N LYS A 70 0.00 -22.81 -13.05
CA LYS A 70 0.31 -23.64 -11.87
C LYS A 70 1.11 -22.88 -10.79
N ASP A 71 1.60 -21.67 -11.11
CA ASP A 71 2.54 -20.89 -10.30
C ASP A 71 1.96 -19.52 -9.85
N ILE A 72 0.67 -19.44 -9.56
CA ILE A 72 0.03 -18.20 -9.06
C ILE A 72 0.23 -17.96 -7.55
N GLY A 73 0.99 -18.83 -6.89
CA GLY A 73 1.28 -18.71 -5.46
C GLY A 73 1.90 -17.36 -5.12
N GLY A 74 1.23 -16.61 -4.24
CA GLY A 74 1.71 -15.31 -3.74
C GLY A 74 1.66 -14.17 -4.76
N VAL A 75 0.89 -14.29 -5.85
CA VAL A 75 0.74 -13.20 -6.80
C VAL A 75 -0.21 -12.12 -6.26
N ARG A 76 0.23 -10.85 -6.34
CA ARG A 76 -0.59 -9.68 -5.99
C ARG A 76 -0.81 -8.83 -7.23
N LEU A 77 -2.06 -8.44 -7.44
CA LEU A 77 -2.51 -7.65 -8.58
C LEU A 77 -3.01 -6.29 -8.07
N THR A 78 -2.40 -5.21 -8.56
CA THR A 78 -2.81 -3.84 -8.27
C THR A 78 -3.37 -3.22 -9.54
N ILE A 79 -4.62 -2.75 -9.50
CA ILE A 79 -5.32 -2.17 -10.63
C ILE A 79 -5.63 -0.71 -10.30
N HIS A 80 -5.20 0.20 -11.17
CA HIS A 80 -5.51 1.61 -11.08
C HIS A 80 -6.37 2.05 -12.27
N ILE A 81 -7.52 2.65 -11.99
CA ILE A 81 -8.47 3.12 -13.01
C ILE A 81 -8.97 4.54 -12.71
N LYS A 82 -9.24 5.27 -13.78
CA LYS A 82 -9.96 6.54 -13.76
C LYS A 82 -11.34 6.36 -14.35
N LEU A 83 -12.34 6.96 -13.72
CA LEU A 83 -13.74 6.77 -14.08
C LEU A 83 -14.45 8.10 -14.31
N THR A 84 -15.40 8.14 -15.25
CA THR A 84 -16.36 9.24 -15.39
C THR A 84 -17.47 9.11 -14.34
N ARG A 85 -18.27 10.17 -14.13
CA ARG A 85 -19.43 10.14 -13.22
C ARG A 85 -20.50 9.10 -13.61
N ASP A 86 -20.46 8.60 -14.85
CA ASP A 86 -21.34 7.51 -15.32
C ASP A 86 -20.68 6.13 -15.22
N GLY A 87 -19.50 6.04 -14.59
CA GLY A 87 -18.77 4.79 -14.36
C GLY A 87 -18.01 4.27 -15.58
N GLN A 88 -17.81 5.10 -16.61
CA GLN A 88 -17.01 4.72 -17.79
C GLN A 88 -15.52 4.89 -17.51
N ILE A 89 -14.68 4.04 -18.11
CA ILE A 89 -13.23 4.15 -17.98
C ILE A 89 -12.73 5.37 -18.77
N VAL A 90 -11.85 6.14 -18.13
CA VAL A 90 -11.13 7.26 -18.74
C VAL A 90 -9.69 6.83 -19.00
N GLY A 91 -9.26 6.92 -20.25
CA GLY A 91 -7.90 6.54 -20.64
C GLY A 91 -7.66 5.03 -20.53
N ASN A 92 -6.45 4.65 -20.12
CA ASN A 92 -6.05 3.26 -20.00
C ASN A 92 -5.96 2.85 -18.52
N PRO A 93 -6.59 1.75 -18.12
CA PRO A 93 -6.31 1.11 -16.84
C PRO A 93 -4.82 0.75 -16.73
N ASP A 94 -4.25 0.99 -15.56
CA ASP A 94 -2.93 0.50 -15.19
C ASP A 94 -3.07 -0.76 -14.33
N VAL A 95 -2.29 -1.79 -14.65
CA VAL A 95 -2.37 -3.10 -14.01
C VAL A 95 -0.97 -3.58 -13.71
N GLN A 96 -0.66 -3.69 -12.43
CA GLN A 96 0.65 -4.11 -11.92
C GLN A 96 0.50 -5.47 -11.25
N VAL A 97 1.43 -6.38 -11.53
CA VAL A 97 1.46 -7.72 -10.95
C VAL A 97 2.80 -7.96 -10.30
N THR A 98 2.78 -8.49 -9.08
CA THR A 98 3.99 -8.85 -8.33
C THR A 98 3.91 -10.30 -7.86
N GLY A 99 5.07 -10.95 -7.67
CA GLY A 99 5.15 -12.38 -7.34
C GLY A 99 4.99 -13.30 -8.56
N GLY A 100 5.01 -14.63 -8.34
CA GLY A 100 4.89 -15.63 -9.41
C GLY A 100 6.00 -15.56 -10.47
N SER A 101 5.82 -16.32 -11.56
CA SER A 101 6.72 -16.27 -12.73
C SER A 101 6.36 -15.09 -13.65
N GLU A 102 7.32 -14.59 -14.45
CA GLU A 102 7.09 -13.53 -15.44
C GLU A 102 5.95 -13.88 -16.41
N ARG A 103 5.85 -15.15 -16.81
CA ARG A 103 4.74 -15.65 -17.64
C ARG A 103 3.39 -15.49 -16.94
N ALA A 104 3.32 -15.82 -15.65
CA ALA A 104 2.12 -15.66 -14.85
C ALA A 104 1.76 -14.17 -14.69
N GLN A 105 2.75 -13.32 -14.41
CA GLN A 105 2.56 -11.87 -14.31
C GLN A 105 1.95 -11.30 -15.60
N LYS A 106 2.57 -11.58 -16.75
CA LYS A 106 2.07 -11.10 -18.05
C LYS A 106 0.66 -11.57 -18.35
N SER A 107 0.38 -12.85 -18.12
CA SER A 107 -0.97 -13.41 -18.35
C SER A 107 -2.01 -12.74 -17.45
N LEU A 108 -1.69 -12.51 -16.18
CA LEU A 108 -2.60 -11.86 -15.23
C LEU A 108 -2.79 -10.37 -15.51
N THR A 109 -1.75 -9.67 -15.99
CA THR A 109 -1.88 -8.30 -16.47
C THR A 109 -2.87 -8.23 -17.62
N ASP A 110 -2.74 -9.11 -18.62
CA ASP A 110 -3.61 -9.15 -19.79
C ASP A 110 -5.06 -9.54 -19.41
N ASP A 111 -5.21 -10.50 -18.48
CA ASP A 111 -6.51 -10.92 -17.96
C ASP A 111 -7.18 -9.80 -17.16
N GLY A 112 -6.44 -9.13 -16.27
CA GLY A 112 -6.93 -8.03 -15.46
C GLY A 112 -7.35 -6.83 -16.29
N LEU A 113 -6.57 -6.45 -17.30
CA LEU A 113 -6.93 -5.37 -18.21
C LEU A 113 -8.25 -5.67 -18.97
N ARG A 114 -8.44 -6.93 -19.40
CA ARG A 114 -9.68 -7.37 -20.05
C ARG A 114 -10.86 -7.37 -19.09
N ALA A 115 -10.68 -7.87 -17.87
CA ALA A 115 -11.72 -7.93 -16.85
C ALA A 115 -12.23 -6.53 -16.50
N VAL A 116 -11.32 -5.58 -16.26
CA VAL A 116 -11.64 -4.17 -15.97
C VAL A 116 -12.44 -3.54 -17.10
N ARG A 117 -12.00 -3.72 -18.35
CA ARG A 117 -12.69 -3.15 -19.52
C ARG A 117 -14.09 -3.74 -19.71
N ARG A 118 -14.29 -5.02 -19.38
CA ARG A 118 -15.60 -5.69 -19.44
C ARG A 118 -16.53 -5.32 -18.29
N ALA A 119 -15.97 -5.00 -17.12
CA ALA A 119 -16.73 -4.60 -15.95
C ALA A 119 -17.32 -3.19 -16.07
N ALA A 120 -16.74 -2.35 -16.94
CA ALA A 120 -17.30 -1.05 -17.25
C ALA A 120 -18.62 -1.17 -18.04
N PRO A 121 -19.62 -0.31 -17.79
CA PRO A 121 -19.58 0.80 -16.83
C PRO A 121 -19.85 0.38 -15.37
N PHE A 122 -19.15 1.02 -14.43
CA PHE A 122 -19.30 0.83 -12.98
C PHE A 122 -20.51 1.60 -12.42
N THR A 123 -21.71 1.25 -12.89
CA THR A 123 -22.97 1.95 -12.58
C THR A 123 -23.44 1.79 -11.12
N MET A 124 -22.85 0.85 -10.37
CA MET A 124 -23.15 0.61 -8.95
C MET A 124 -22.55 1.66 -8.01
N LEU A 125 -21.68 2.55 -8.50
CA LEU A 125 -21.02 3.57 -7.68
C LEU A 125 -21.95 4.76 -7.40
N PRO A 126 -22.03 5.24 -6.14
CA PRO A 126 -22.90 6.36 -5.78
C PRO A 126 -22.41 7.68 -6.39
N LYS A 127 -23.24 8.29 -7.24
CA LYS A 127 -22.92 9.51 -8.00
C LYS A 127 -22.63 10.73 -7.12
N ASP A 128 -23.23 10.81 -5.94
CA ASP A 128 -23.01 11.84 -4.93
C ASP A 128 -21.60 11.81 -4.34
N LYS A 129 -20.90 10.67 -4.43
CA LYS A 129 -19.53 10.48 -3.95
C LYS A 129 -18.49 10.48 -5.07
N TYR A 130 -18.78 11.07 -6.23
CA TYR A 130 -17.90 10.99 -7.39
C TYR A 130 -16.45 11.39 -7.12
N ASP A 131 -16.21 12.44 -6.33
CA ASP A 131 -14.85 12.85 -5.98
C ASP A 131 -14.07 11.76 -5.23
N VAL A 132 -14.77 10.84 -4.58
CA VAL A 132 -14.25 9.65 -3.89
C VAL A 132 -13.70 8.59 -4.83
N TRP A 133 -14.31 8.42 -6.00
CA TRP A 133 -14.05 7.25 -6.84
C TRP A 133 -13.74 7.57 -8.30
N LYS A 134 -13.60 8.85 -8.66
CA LYS A 134 -13.13 9.26 -9.99
C LYS A 134 -11.76 8.67 -10.36
N GLU A 135 -10.95 8.31 -9.37
CA GLU A 135 -9.66 7.65 -9.50
C GLU A 135 -9.52 6.63 -8.36
N VAL A 136 -9.32 5.35 -8.69
CA VAL A 136 -9.33 4.27 -7.70
C VAL A 136 -8.23 3.26 -7.95
N VAL A 137 -7.56 2.87 -6.87
CA VAL A 137 -6.56 1.79 -6.84
C VAL A 137 -7.11 0.60 -6.05
N PHE A 138 -7.13 -0.57 -6.67
CA PHE A 138 -7.59 -1.82 -6.07
C PHE A 138 -6.43 -2.80 -5.96
N ASN A 139 -6.30 -3.42 -4.78
CA ASN A 139 -5.35 -4.51 -4.56
C ASN A 139 -6.13 -5.82 -4.43
N PHE A 140 -5.76 -6.79 -5.26
CA PHE A 140 -6.27 -8.15 -5.28
C PHE A 140 -5.15 -9.09 -4.86
N ASP A 141 -5.41 -9.89 -3.83
CA ASP A 141 -4.57 -11.03 -3.53
C ASP A 141 -5.12 -12.22 -4.32
N THR A 142 -4.35 -12.70 -5.30
CA THR A 142 -4.83 -13.78 -6.17
C THR A 142 -4.98 -15.10 -5.43
N SER A 143 -4.42 -15.25 -4.22
CA SER A 143 -4.70 -16.42 -3.36
C SER A 143 -6.20 -16.63 -3.10
N ALA A 144 -7.00 -15.56 -3.11
CA ALA A 144 -8.45 -15.63 -2.96
C ALA A 144 -9.18 -16.12 -4.23
N LEU A 145 -8.51 -16.11 -5.40
CA LEU A 145 -9.09 -16.54 -6.68
C LEU A 145 -8.79 -18.02 -7.01
N ILE A 146 -7.93 -18.69 -6.23
CA ILE A 146 -7.46 -20.06 -6.47
C ILE A 146 -8.17 -21.11 -5.60
N GLN A 147 -9.31 -20.74 -5.00
CA GLN A 147 -10.03 -21.60 -4.05
C GLN A 147 -10.99 -22.59 -4.73
#